data_AF-A0A268RY45-F1
#
_entry.id   AF-A0A268RY45-F1
#
_cell.length_a   1.000
_cell.length_b   1.000
_cell.length_c   1.000
_cell.angle_alpha   90.00
_cell.angle_beta   90.00
_cell.angle_gamma   90.00
#
_symmetry.space_group_name_H-M   'P 1'
#
loop_
_entity.id
_entity.type
_entity.pdbx_description
1 polymer ?
#
loop_
_entity_poly.entity_id
_entity_poly.type
_entity_poly.pdbx_seq_one_letter_code
_entity_poly.pdbx_strand_id
1 'polypeptide(L)'
;MSKKNWKVLLALPLLGLLVLAGCAQTEAQQNADYEGTKKMVIDLLKTDEGKKAFHELIAEEDMREELVMDSDFVKKTIQDTLTSEEGKTFWQEVMKDPEFAKTFAESMQSENEKILKSLMKDPEYQQMMMDILKDPQMGEQALELMKSKEYREQIMGIMNEALESPYFASKMTDLMSKAMEKQTKGQDQNKEGS
;
A
#
# COMPACT_ATOMS: atom_id res chain seq x y z
N MET A 1 19.67 67.20 87.83
CA MET A 1 20.68 67.59 86.82
C MET A 1 20.25 67.06 85.47
N SER A 2 19.98 67.97 84.54
CA SER A 2 19.18 67.77 83.35
C SER A 2 20.03 67.91 82.09
N LYS A 3 19.80 67.00 81.12
CA LYS A 3 19.98 67.15 79.66
C LYS A 3 21.42 67.42 79.17
N LYS A 4 22.22 66.36 78.94
CA LYS A 4 23.38 66.48 78.03
C LYS A 4 23.63 65.31 77.05
N ASN A 5 22.91 64.18 77.13
CA ASN A 5 23.23 63.01 76.29
C ASN A 5 22.09 62.52 75.37
N TRP A 6 20.93 63.22 75.34
CA TRP A 6 19.76 62.79 74.54
C TRP A 6 19.94 63.03 73.03
N LYS A 7 20.71 64.05 72.63
CA LYS A 7 20.89 64.38 71.20
C LYS A 7 21.79 63.38 70.45
N VAL A 8 22.65 62.65 71.14
CA VAL A 8 23.56 61.66 70.53
C VAL A 8 22.90 60.29 70.40
N LEU A 9 21.98 59.94 71.31
CA LEU A 9 21.30 58.64 71.32
C LEU A 9 20.18 58.54 70.27
N LEU A 10 19.68 59.69 69.76
CA LEU A 10 18.70 59.76 68.66
C LEU A 10 19.32 59.90 67.26
N ALA A 11 20.62 60.22 67.17
CA ALA A 11 21.31 60.36 65.88
C ALA A 11 21.83 59.01 65.31
N LEU A 12 22.06 58.02 66.18
CA LEU A 12 22.57 56.70 65.79
C LEU A 12 21.55 55.80 65.03
N PRO A 13 20.23 55.76 65.38
CA PRO A 13 19.27 54.96 64.63
C PRO A 13 18.83 55.61 63.30
N LEU A 14 18.99 56.93 63.16
CA LEU A 14 18.62 57.66 61.94
C LEU A 14 19.62 57.42 60.79
N LEU A 15 20.90 57.19 61.11
CA LEU A 15 21.94 56.86 60.13
C LEU A 15 21.88 55.38 59.68
N GLY A 16 21.40 54.48 60.55
CA GLY A 16 21.19 53.06 60.20
C GLY A 16 19.98 52.80 59.30
N LEU A 17 18.92 53.61 59.41
CA LEU A 17 17.72 53.52 58.57
C LEU A 17 17.97 53.97 57.12
N LEU A 18 18.95 54.84 56.89
CA LEU A 18 19.30 55.32 55.55
C LEU A 18 20.08 54.29 54.72
N VAL A 19 20.82 53.38 55.37
CA VAL A 19 21.58 52.32 54.69
C VAL A 19 20.67 51.13 54.30
N LEU A 20 19.61 50.88 55.07
CA LEU A 20 18.62 49.83 54.76
C LEU A 20 17.62 50.25 53.65
N ALA A 21 17.32 51.54 53.53
CA ALA A 21 16.47 52.07 52.45
C ALA A 21 17.13 51.97 51.05
N GLY A 22 18.46 51.86 50.99
CA GLY A 22 19.19 51.67 49.73
C GLY A 22 19.13 50.25 49.18
N CYS A 23 18.74 49.24 49.99
CA CYS A 23 18.73 47.84 49.58
C CYS A 23 17.34 47.36 49.11
N ALA A 24 16.27 48.13 49.35
CA ALA A 24 14.92 47.84 48.85
C ALA A 24 14.67 48.37 47.42
N GLN A 25 15.55 49.22 46.89
CA GLN A 25 15.46 49.73 45.52
C GLN A 25 16.02 48.75 44.48
N THR A 26 16.72 47.70 44.93
CA THR A 26 17.35 46.70 44.08
C THR A 26 16.35 45.70 43.46
N GLU A 27 15.29 45.32 44.18
CA GLU A 27 14.32 44.31 43.69
C GLU A 27 13.27 44.89 42.71
N ALA A 28 12.89 46.16 42.89
CA ALA A 28 12.00 46.87 41.96
C ALA A 28 12.73 47.30 40.67
N GLN A 29 14.03 47.64 40.77
CA GLN A 29 14.84 47.96 39.60
C GLN A 29 15.28 46.69 38.85
N GLN A 30 15.55 45.57 39.53
CA GLN A 30 15.81 44.28 38.87
C GLN A 30 14.61 43.76 38.07
N ASN A 31 13.37 43.91 38.55
CA ASN A 31 12.18 43.51 37.78
C ASN A 31 11.89 44.44 36.59
N ALA A 32 12.12 45.75 36.76
CA ALA A 32 12.00 46.71 35.65
C ALA A 32 13.09 46.48 34.58
N ASP A 33 14.31 46.16 35.00
CA ASP A 33 15.42 45.79 34.11
C ASP A 33 15.20 44.42 33.46
N TYR A 34 14.52 43.48 34.12
CA TYR A 34 14.17 42.19 33.54
C TYR A 34 13.15 42.32 32.41
N GLU A 35 12.07 43.09 32.60
CA GLU A 35 11.09 43.37 31.54
C GLU A 35 11.72 44.19 30.40
N GLY A 36 12.60 45.14 30.72
CA GLY A 36 13.39 45.89 29.73
C GLY A 36 14.32 45.00 28.91
N THR A 37 15.05 44.09 29.57
CA THR A 37 15.95 43.13 28.92
C THR A 37 15.17 42.11 28.09
N LYS A 38 14.05 41.60 28.59
CA LYS A 38 13.16 40.70 27.85
C LYS A 38 12.64 41.35 26.57
N LYS A 39 12.21 42.60 26.65
CA LYS A 39 11.77 43.37 25.47
C LYS A 39 12.91 43.59 24.48
N MET A 40 14.10 43.94 24.98
CA MET A 40 15.30 44.08 24.14
C MET A 40 15.67 42.77 23.42
N VAL A 41 15.61 41.62 24.11
CA VAL A 41 15.87 40.30 23.51
C VAL A 41 14.80 39.95 22.47
N ILE A 42 13.52 40.20 22.75
CA ILE A 42 12.44 39.98 21.77
C ILE A 42 12.61 40.87 20.54
N ASP A 43 13.01 42.12 20.74
CA ASP A 43 13.23 43.07 19.65
C ASP A 43 14.48 42.66 18.83
N LEU A 44 15.55 42.17 19.46
CA LEU A 44 16.74 41.60 18.79
C LEU A 44 16.41 40.35 17.99
N LEU A 45 15.55 39.47 18.50
CA LEU A 45 15.07 38.30 17.73
C LEU A 45 14.20 38.70 16.53
N LYS A 46 13.49 39.83 16.62
CA LYS A 46 12.62 40.34 15.54
C LYS A 46 13.35 41.20 14.51
N THR A 47 14.55 41.70 14.81
CA THR A 47 15.34 42.45 13.83
C THR A 47 15.73 41.57 12.65
N ASP A 48 16.09 42.22 11.54
CA ASP A 48 16.52 41.52 10.33
C ASP A 48 17.81 40.73 10.57
N GLU A 49 18.66 41.16 11.49
CA GLU A 49 19.87 40.44 11.91
C GLU A 49 19.53 39.19 12.71
N GLY A 50 18.60 39.27 13.68
CA GLY A 50 18.13 38.11 14.45
C GLY A 50 17.46 37.06 13.55
N LYS A 51 16.64 37.49 12.59
CA LYS A 51 16.03 36.58 11.60
C LYS A 51 17.06 35.94 10.69
N LYS A 52 18.08 36.68 10.23
CA LYS A 52 19.16 36.14 9.40
C LYS A 52 20.00 35.12 10.15
N ALA A 53 20.43 35.44 11.38
CA ALA A 53 21.17 34.50 12.21
C ALA A 53 20.36 33.23 12.49
N PHE A 54 19.06 33.36 12.76
CA PHE A 54 18.17 32.22 12.94
C PHE A 54 18.00 31.39 11.65
N HIS A 55 17.93 32.05 10.49
CA HIS A 55 17.85 31.37 9.20
C HIS A 55 19.16 30.63 8.85
N GLU A 56 20.31 31.22 9.16
CA GLU A 56 21.62 30.58 9.02
C GLU A 56 21.73 29.36 9.93
N LEU A 57 21.27 29.45 11.17
CA LEU A 57 21.24 28.32 12.10
C LEU A 57 20.30 27.19 11.64
N ILE A 58 19.11 27.48 11.11
CA ILE A 58 18.22 26.45 10.52
C ILE A 58 18.80 25.87 9.21
N ALA A 59 19.65 26.62 8.53
CA ALA A 59 20.31 26.15 7.32
C ALA A 59 21.42 25.13 7.62
N GLU A 60 21.93 25.07 8.85
CA GLU A 60 22.85 24.03 9.29
C GLU A 60 22.16 22.66 9.32
N GLU A 61 22.83 21.62 8.80
CA GLU A 61 22.25 20.28 8.65
C GLU A 61 21.79 19.68 9.98
N ASP A 62 22.61 19.81 11.03
CA ASP A 62 22.32 19.27 12.37
C ASP A 62 21.04 19.88 12.98
N MET A 63 20.83 21.18 12.79
CA MET A 63 19.63 21.90 13.25
C MET A 63 18.40 21.59 12.40
N ARG A 64 18.58 21.43 11.09
CA ARG A 64 17.49 21.06 10.18
C ARG A 64 17.00 19.64 10.45
N GLU A 65 17.90 18.70 10.71
CA GLU A 65 17.52 17.33 11.02
C GLU A 65 16.67 17.29 12.30
N GLU A 66 17.11 17.91 13.39
CA GLU A 66 16.34 17.95 14.64
C GLU A 66 14.98 18.65 14.49
N LEU A 67 14.90 19.73 13.70
CA LEU A 67 13.65 20.49 13.48
C LEU A 67 12.68 19.78 12.54
N VAL A 68 13.17 19.12 11.49
CA VAL A 68 12.35 18.38 10.51
C VAL A 68 11.93 17.02 11.07
N MET A 69 12.68 16.47 12.02
CA MET A 69 12.33 15.22 12.69
C MET A 69 11.26 15.38 13.78
N ASP A 70 10.69 16.58 14.00
CA ASP A 70 9.53 16.76 14.88
C ASP A 70 8.33 15.96 14.33
N SER A 71 8.16 14.79 14.95
CA SER A 71 7.72 13.56 14.26
C SER A 71 6.23 13.52 13.96
N ASP A 72 5.41 14.27 14.69
CA ASP A 72 3.96 14.22 14.57
C ASP A 72 3.45 15.10 13.44
N PHE A 73 4.01 16.30 13.26
CA PHE A 73 3.59 17.21 12.19
C PHE A 73 4.00 16.67 10.82
N VAL A 74 5.24 16.18 10.68
CA VAL A 74 5.72 15.60 9.42
C VAL A 74 4.98 14.31 9.09
N LYS A 75 4.81 13.39 10.06
CA LYS A 75 4.03 12.17 9.84
C LYS A 75 2.59 12.47 9.46
N LYS A 76 1.94 13.41 10.15
CA LYS A 76 0.56 13.82 9.83
C LYS A 76 0.48 14.44 8.44
N THR A 77 1.41 15.32 8.09
CA THR A 77 1.43 15.95 6.76
C THR A 77 1.65 14.92 5.66
N ILE A 78 2.55 13.95 5.85
CA ILE A 78 2.76 12.84 4.91
C ILE A 78 1.49 12.00 4.79
N GLN A 79 0.87 11.62 5.91
CA GLN A 79 -0.36 10.84 5.90
C GLN A 79 -1.50 11.59 5.21
N ASP A 80 -1.73 12.85 5.57
CA ASP A 80 -2.78 13.69 5.00
C ASP A 80 -2.54 13.87 3.49
N THR A 81 -1.30 14.13 3.07
CA THR A 81 -0.95 14.28 1.65
C THR A 81 -1.11 12.98 0.86
N LEU A 82 -0.67 11.84 1.41
CA LEU A 82 -0.78 10.55 0.72
C LEU A 82 -2.23 10.05 0.64
N THR A 83 -3.08 10.42 1.60
CA THR A 83 -4.48 10.01 1.65
C THR A 83 -5.43 11.01 1.00
N SER A 84 -4.96 12.20 0.65
CA SER A 84 -5.77 13.22 -0.03
C SER A 84 -6.05 12.86 -1.49
N GLU A 85 -7.02 13.55 -2.09
CA GLU A 85 -7.35 13.38 -3.50
C GLU A 85 -6.21 13.87 -4.42
N GLU A 86 -5.46 14.88 -4.00
CA GLU A 86 -4.25 15.34 -4.68
C GLU A 86 -3.17 14.25 -4.68
N GLY A 87 -2.97 13.56 -3.54
CA GLY A 87 -2.07 12.41 -3.45
C GLY A 87 -2.47 11.28 -4.40
N LYS A 88 -3.75 10.91 -4.44
CA LYS A 88 -4.26 9.92 -5.40
C LYS A 88 -4.01 10.34 -6.84
N THR A 89 -4.29 11.59 -7.17
CA THR A 89 -4.06 12.15 -8.52
C THR A 89 -2.58 12.13 -8.88
N PHE A 90 -1.70 12.52 -7.95
CA PHE A 90 -0.26 12.43 -8.12
C PHE A 90 0.19 11.00 -8.46
N TRP A 91 -0.24 10.01 -7.68
CA TRP A 91 0.07 8.60 -7.95
C TRP A 91 -0.48 8.11 -9.29
N GLN A 92 -1.68 8.53 -9.67
CA GLN A 92 -2.25 8.20 -10.99
C GLN A 92 -1.44 8.79 -12.14
N GLU A 93 -0.96 10.02 -12.03
CA GLU A 93 -0.13 10.64 -13.08
C GLU A 93 1.28 10.02 -13.13
N VAL A 94 1.91 9.81 -11.97
CA VAL A 94 3.24 9.20 -11.89
C VAL A 94 3.23 7.76 -12.42
N MET A 95 2.17 6.99 -12.16
CA MET A 95 2.03 5.63 -12.71
C MET A 95 1.83 5.58 -14.23
N LYS A 96 1.53 6.70 -14.89
CA LYS A 96 1.51 6.77 -16.37
C LYS A 96 2.90 6.93 -16.96
N ASP A 97 3.90 7.34 -16.16
CA ASP A 97 5.29 7.38 -16.59
C ASP A 97 5.81 5.94 -16.79
N PRO A 98 6.25 5.56 -18.01
CA PRO A 98 6.69 4.20 -18.28
C PRO A 98 7.95 3.77 -17.51
N GLU A 99 8.87 4.69 -17.22
CA GLU A 99 10.09 4.40 -16.48
C GLU A 99 9.74 4.13 -15.02
N PHE A 100 8.91 5.00 -14.43
CA PHE A 100 8.42 4.79 -13.07
C PHE A 100 7.61 3.49 -12.95
N ALA A 101 6.63 3.28 -13.84
CA ALA A 101 5.79 2.09 -13.83
C ALA A 101 6.60 0.80 -13.99
N LYS A 102 7.65 0.83 -14.82
CA LYS A 102 8.57 -0.30 -14.98
C LYS A 102 9.32 -0.60 -13.69
N THR A 103 10.00 0.39 -13.12
CA THR A 103 10.76 0.20 -11.86
C THR A 103 9.85 -0.24 -10.72
N PHE A 104 8.64 0.33 -10.63
CA PHE A 104 7.65 -0.07 -9.66
C PHE A 104 7.20 -1.52 -9.86
N ALA A 105 6.86 -1.93 -11.09
CA ALA A 105 6.47 -3.30 -11.42
C ALA A 105 7.60 -4.30 -11.14
N GLU A 106 8.85 -3.97 -11.49
CA GLU A 106 10.03 -4.80 -11.21
C GLU A 106 10.23 -4.98 -9.69
N SER A 107 10.06 -3.91 -8.91
CA SER A 107 10.17 -3.97 -7.45
C SER A 107 9.11 -4.88 -6.81
N MET A 108 7.91 -4.94 -7.40
CA MET A 108 6.79 -5.75 -6.93
C MET A 108 6.76 -7.16 -7.53
N GLN A 109 7.58 -7.45 -8.54
CA GLN A 109 7.45 -8.67 -9.35
C GLN A 109 7.45 -9.95 -8.50
N SER A 110 8.41 -10.08 -7.59
CA SER A 110 8.57 -11.26 -6.74
C SER A 110 7.36 -11.51 -5.83
N GLU A 111 6.86 -10.46 -5.18
CA GLU A 111 5.70 -10.57 -4.30
C GLU A 111 4.42 -10.79 -5.10
N ASN A 112 4.26 -10.12 -6.24
CA ASN A 112 3.13 -10.33 -7.14
C ASN A 112 3.10 -11.77 -7.68
N GLU A 113 4.25 -12.35 -8.03
CA GLU A 113 4.36 -13.76 -8.44
C GLU A 113 3.95 -14.70 -7.31
N LYS A 114 4.37 -14.44 -6.07
CA LYS A 114 3.96 -15.25 -4.90
C LYS A 114 2.45 -15.16 -4.67
N ILE A 115 1.87 -13.97 -4.78
CA ILE A 115 0.42 -13.76 -4.66
C ILE A 115 -0.30 -14.56 -5.75
N LEU A 116 0.08 -14.41 -7.01
CA LEU A 116 -0.54 -15.14 -8.13
C LEU A 116 -0.42 -16.66 -7.97
N LYS A 117 0.74 -17.18 -7.55
CA LYS A 117 0.93 -18.62 -7.28
C LYS A 117 0.08 -19.12 -6.12
N SER A 118 -0.16 -18.27 -5.12
CA SER A 118 -1.00 -18.61 -3.98
C SER A 118 -2.48 -18.58 -4.39
N LEU A 119 -2.90 -17.57 -5.14
CA LEU A 119 -4.25 -17.45 -5.70
C LEU A 119 -4.58 -18.62 -6.64
N MET A 120 -3.64 -19.12 -7.43
CA MET A 120 -3.89 -20.32 -8.25
C MET A 120 -4.29 -21.58 -7.44
N LYS A 121 -4.00 -21.61 -6.14
CA LYS A 121 -4.40 -22.69 -5.22
C LYS A 121 -5.68 -22.37 -4.45
N ASP A 122 -6.17 -21.14 -4.57
CA ASP A 122 -7.38 -20.69 -3.93
C ASP A 122 -8.62 -21.13 -4.73
N PRO A 123 -9.65 -21.73 -4.10
CA PRO A 123 -10.83 -22.22 -4.81
C PRO A 123 -11.63 -21.14 -5.55
N GLU A 124 -11.73 -19.92 -5.00
CA GLU A 124 -12.49 -18.84 -5.64
C GLU A 124 -11.76 -18.34 -6.88
N TYR A 125 -10.44 -18.17 -6.79
CA TYR A 125 -9.63 -17.79 -7.94
C TYR A 125 -9.58 -18.88 -9.02
N GLN A 126 -9.55 -20.16 -8.62
CA GLN A 126 -9.69 -21.28 -9.55
C GLN A 126 -11.04 -21.27 -10.26
N GLN A 127 -12.13 -20.96 -9.55
CA GLN A 127 -13.46 -20.84 -10.17
C GLN A 127 -13.49 -19.72 -11.21
N MET A 128 -12.94 -18.54 -10.87
CA MET A 128 -12.81 -17.45 -11.84
C MET A 128 -11.98 -17.86 -13.07
N MET A 129 -10.89 -18.59 -12.86
CA MET A 129 -10.06 -19.11 -13.96
C MET A 129 -10.83 -20.13 -14.82
N MET A 130 -11.61 -21.01 -14.20
CA MET A 130 -12.44 -21.98 -14.93
C MET A 130 -13.51 -21.29 -15.78
N ASP A 131 -14.06 -20.17 -15.31
CA ASP A 131 -15.05 -19.42 -16.07
C ASP A 131 -14.40 -18.71 -17.27
N ILE A 132 -13.14 -18.25 -17.15
CA ILE A 132 -12.33 -17.79 -18.29
C ILE A 132 -12.10 -18.91 -19.29
N LEU A 133 -11.75 -20.12 -18.82
CA LEU A 133 -11.50 -21.28 -19.71
C LEU A 133 -12.76 -21.79 -20.42
N LYS A 134 -13.95 -21.51 -19.89
CA LYS A 134 -15.23 -21.84 -20.53
C LYS A 134 -15.69 -20.80 -21.55
N ASP A 135 -14.91 -19.72 -21.75
CA ASP A 135 -15.23 -18.75 -22.78
C ASP A 135 -15.33 -19.43 -24.16
N PRO A 136 -16.31 -19.07 -25.01
CA PRO A 136 -16.49 -19.67 -26.33
C PRO A 136 -15.22 -19.66 -27.19
N GLN A 137 -14.36 -18.64 -27.09
CA GLN A 137 -13.11 -18.58 -27.86
C GLN A 137 -12.13 -19.68 -27.43
N MET A 138 -12.04 -19.95 -26.13
CA MET A 138 -11.24 -21.07 -25.61
C MET A 138 -11.83 -22.42 -26.04
N GLY A 139 -13.16 -22.51 -26.10
CA GLY A 139 -13.86 -23.68 -26.65
C GLY A 139 -13.52 -23.95 -28.11
N GLU A 140 -13.46 -22.92 -28.95
CA GLU A 140 -13.04 -23.06 -30.36
C GLU A 140 -11.61 -23.59 -30.49
N GLN A 141 -10.68 -23.05 -29.71
CA GLN A 141 -9.29 -23.53 -29.69
C GLN A 141 -9.19 -24.97 -29.19
N ALA A 142 -9.97 -25.35 -28.18
CA ALA A 142 -10.04 -26.72 -27.70
C ALA A 142 -10.58 -27.69 -28.77
N LEU A 143 -11.60 -27.26 -29.53
CA LEU A 143 -12.13 -28.04 -30.66
C LEU A 143 -11.14 -28.16 -31.81
N GLU A 144 -10.34 -27.14 -32.07
CA GLU A 144 -9.26 -27.20 -33.05
C GLU A 144 -8.18 -28.21 -32.62
N LEU A 145 -7.81 -28.21 -31.34
CA LEU A 145 -6.88 -29.18 -30.78
C LEU A 145 -7.40 -30.62 -30.90
N MET A 146 -8.70 -30.86 -30.66
CA MET A 146 -9.30 -32.18 -30.87
C MET A 146 -9.30 -32.63 -32.34
N LYS A 147 -9.20 -31.69 -33.29
CA LYS A 147 -9.09 -32.01 -34.71
C LYS A 147 -7.64 -32.26 -35.14
N SER A 148 -6.66 -32.03 -34.26
CA SER A 148 -5.24 -32.25 -34.56
C SER A 148 -4.95 -33.70 -34.91
N LYS A 149 -3.85 -33.92 -35.63
CA LYS A 149 -3.45 -35.26 -36.06
C LYS A 149 -3.12 -36.13 -34.84
N GLU A 150 -2.44 -35.55 -33.86
CA GLU A 150 -2.01 -36.22 -32.63
C GLU A 150 -3.21 -36.70 -31.82
N TYR A 151 -4.24 -35.86 -31.69
CA TYR A 151 -5.46 -36.26 -30.98
C TYR A 151 -6.24 -37.32 -31.76
N ARG A 152 -6.32 -37.22 -33.09
CA ARG A 152 -6.94 -38.25 -33.93
C ARG A 152 -6.25 -39.61 -33.83
N GLU A 153 -4.92 -39.64 -33.75
CA GLU A 153 -4.17 -40.89 -33.54
C GLU A 153 -4.52 -41.54 -32.20
N GLN A 154 -4.64 -40.76 -31.12
CA GLN A 154 -5.12 -41.26 -29.83
C GLN A 154 -6.55 -41.79 -29.92
N ILE A 155 -7.44 -41.06 -30.58
CA ILE A 155 -8.83 -41.49 -30.78
C ILE A 155 -8.92 -42.78 -31.60
N MET A 156 -8.10 -42.93 -32.65
CA MET A 156 -8.03 -44.17 -33.42
C MET A 156 -7.53 -45.33 -32.57
N GLY A 157 -6.53 -45.10 -31.71
CA GLY A 157 -6.07 -46.10 -30.74
C GLY A 157 -7.18 -46.57 -29.80
N ILE A 158 -7.86 -45.62 -29.14
CA ILE A 158 -8.99 -45.91 -28.24
C ILE A 158 -10.12 -46.64 -28.99
N MET A 159 -10.40 -46.25 -30.24
CA MET A 159 -11.43 -46.89 -31.05
C MET A 159 -11.06 -48.34 -31.40
N ASN A 160 -9.80 -48.60 -31.73
CA ASN A 160 -9.32 -49.96 -31.98
C ASN A 160 -9.41 -50.82 -30.71
N GLU A 161 -8.97 -50.31 -29.57
CA GLU A 161 -9.10 -51.02 -28.27
C GLU A 161 -10.57 -51.29 -27.92
N ALA A 162 -11.46 -50.32 -28.17
CA ALA A 162 -12.88 -50.48 -27.94
C ALA A 162 -13.49 -51.57 -28.84
N LEU A 163 -13.09 -51.63 -30.12
CA LEU A 163 -13.54 -52.64 -31.08
C LEU A 163 -13.06 -54.05 -30.70
N GLU A 164 -11.87 -54.17 -30.14
CA GLU A 164 -11.31 -55.43 -29.63
C GLU A 164 -11.96 -55.88 -28.31
N SER A 165 -12.72 -55.00 -27.64
CA SER A 165 -13.36 -55.34 -26.38
C SER A 165 -14.42 -56.44 -26.56
N PRO A 166 -14.50 -57.44 -25.65
CA PRO A 166 -15.50 -58.50 -25.72
C PRO A 166 -16.95 -57.98 -25.76
N TYR A 167 -17.20 -56.86 -25.08
CA TYR A 167 -18.50 -56.20 -25.09
C TYR A 167 -18.88 -55.69 -26.48
N PHE A 168 -17.95 -55.00 -27.16
CA PHE A 168 -18.22 -54.48 -28.51
C PHE A 168 -18.28 -55.60 -29.54
N ALA A 169 -17.41 -56.60 -29.45
CA ALA A 169 -17.45 -57.79 -30.30
C ALA A 169 -18.79 -58.56 -30.19
N SER A 170 -19.33 -58.70 -28.96
CA SER A 170 -20.65 -59.29 -28.73
C SER A 170 -21.76 -58.44 -29.35
N LYS A 171 -21.72 -57.10 -29.15
CA LYS A 171 -22.69 -56.19 -29.78
C LYS A 171 -22.65 -56.20 -31.30
N MET A 172 -21.46 -56.31 -31.88
CA MET A 172 -21.28 -56.41 -33.33
C MET A 172 -21.89 -57.70 -33.86
N THR A 173 -21.63 -58.83 -33.18
CA THR A 173 -22.21 -60.14 -33.52
C THR A 173 -23.74 -60.12 -33.43
N ASP A 174 -24.31 -59.51 -32.39
CA ASP A 174 -25.76 -59.32 -32.23
C ASP A 174 -26.36 -58.48 -33.37
N LEU A 175 -25.70 -57.38 -33.73
CA LEU A 175 -26.13 -56.49 -34.82
C LEU A 175 -26.08 -57.22 -36.17
N MET A 176 -25.02 -57.97 -36.42
CA MET A 176 -24.85 -58.75 -37.65
C MET A 176 -25.91 -59.84 -37.76
N SER A 177 -26.21 -60.53 -36.65
CA SER A 177 -27.28 -61.54 -36.58
C SER A 177 -28.65 -60.93 -36.88
N LYS A 178 -28.99 -59.79 -36.27
CA LYS A 178 -30.24 -59.06 -36.54
C LYS A 178 -30.34 -58.55 -37.98
N ALA A 179 -29.22 -58.11 -38.57
CA ALA A 179 -29.18 -57.67 -39.95
C ALA A 179 -29.44 -58.84 -40.91
N MET A 180 -28.81 -60.00 -40.68
CA MET A 180 -29.06 -61.22 -41.44
C MET A 180 -30.51 -61.68 -41.33
N GLU A 181 -31.10 -61.69 -40.13
CA GLU A 181 -32.52 -62.04 -39.93
C GLU A 181 -33.47 -61.08 -40.69
N LYS A 182 -33.17 -59.78 -40.72
CA LYS A 182 -33.95 -58.82 -41.51
C LYS A 182 -33.82 -59.06 -43.01
N GLN A 183 -32.63 -59.43 -43.48
CA GLN A 183 -32.38 -59.70 -44.89
C GLN A 183 -33.02 -61.02 -45.36
N THR A 184 -33.08 -62.05 -44.50
CA THR A 184 -33.82 -63.29 -44.79
C THR A 184 -35.33 -63.06 -44.77
N LYS A 185 -35.86 -62.31 -43.79
CA LYS A 185 -37.28 -61.92 -43.77
C LYS A 185 -37.70 -61.02 -44.94
N GLY A 186 -36.77 -60.25 -45.52
CA GLY A 186 -37.00 -59.47 -46.74
C GLY A 186 -36.94 -60.28 -48.04
N GLN A 187 -36.28 -61.45 -48.05
CA GLN A 187 -36.24 -62.34 -49.21
C GLN A 187 -37.47 -63.26 -49.33
N ASP A 188 -38.15 -63.59 -48.22
CA ASP A 188 -39.38 -64.38 -48.27
C ASP A 188 -40.59 -63.60 -48.79
N GLN A 189 -40.62 -62.26 -48.66
CA GLN A 189 -41.70 -61.44 -49.24
C GLN A 189 -41.60 -61.26 -50.77
N ASN A 190 -40.48 -61.63 -51.40
CA ASN A 190 -40.32 -61.50 -52.86
C ASN A 190 -40.44 -62.85 -53.61
N LYS A 191 -40.80 -63.94 -52.91
CA LYS A 191 -41.07 -65.26 -53.50
C LYS A 191 -42.55 -65.68 -53.49
N GLU A 192 -43.45 -64.91 -52.87
CA GLU A 192 -44.91 -65.10 -52.98
C GLU A 192 -45.55 -64.25 -54.11
N GLY A 193 -44.73 -63.62 -54.96
CA GLY A 193 -45.17 -62.73 -56.05
C GLY A 193 -44.68 -63.09 -57.46
N SER A 194 -44.50 -64.38 -57.78
CA SER A 194 -44.35 -64.88 -59.16
C SER A 194 -45.03 -66.23 -59.33
#